data_AF-A0A2D8L8Q3-F1
#
_entry.id   AF-A0A2D8L8Q3-F1
#
_cell.length_a   1.000
_cell.length_b   1.000
_cell.length_c   1.000
_cell.angle_alpha   90.00
_cell.angle_beta   90.00
_cell.angle_gamma   90.00
#
_symmetry.space_group_name_H-M   'P 1'
#
loop_
_entity.id
_entity.type
_entity.pdbx_description
1 polymer ?
#
loop_
_entity_poly.entity_id
_entity_poly.type
_entity_poly.pdbx_seq_one_letter_code
_entity_poly.pdbx_strand_id
1 'polypeptide(L)'
;MRDIERGRGWISPKIALVVPGDGSVTIVDAITLLFTGSTVPGILVRDDAKRLIVKWSVPDVRADNGRSFAHFDYRASLAKSTGLLDLTAGPRSSERGFRSRGNCRPRRG
;
A
#
# COMPACT_ATOMS: atom_id res chain seq x y z
N MET A 1 12.09 1.63 18.18
CA MET A 1 11.77 0.70 17.08
C MET A 1 11.08 1.50 15.98
N ARG A 2 11.67 1.58 14.78
CA ARG A 2 11.14 2.39 13.67
C ARG A 2 10.01 1.62 12.98
N ASP A 3 9.03 2.30 12.40
CA ASP A 3 7.87 1.62 11.79
C ASP A 3 8.22 0.71 10.59
N ILE A 4 9.39 0.93 9.97
CA ILE A 4 9.99 0.02 8.97
C ILE A 4 10.27 -1.37 9.56
N GLU A 5 10.73 -1.46 10.82
CA GLU A 5 11.02 -2.73 11.50
C GLU A 5 9.72 -3.50 11.78
N ARG A 6 8.59 -2.81 11.98
CA ARG A 6 7.26 -3.44 12.12
C ARG A 6 6.73 -3.99 10.79
N GLY A 7 7.12 -3.39 9.68
CA GLY A 7 6.72 -3.81 8.33
C GLY A 7 7.37 -5.12 7.86
N ARG A 8 8.46 -5.57 8.50
CA ARG A 8 9.21 -6.80 8.15
C ARG A 8 9.45 -7.00 6.64
N GLY A 9 9.73 -5.91 5.91
CA GLY A 9 9.93 -5.94 4.45
C GLY A 9 8.65 -5.90 3.60
N TRP A 10 7.48 -6.09 4.20
CA TRP A 10 6.16 -6.09 3.54
C TRP A 10 5.47 -4.72 3.51
N ILE A 11 6.15 -3.68 4.00
CA ILE A 11 5.70 -2.30 3.88
C ILE A 11 6.86 -1.49 3.31
N SER A 12 6.66 -0.95 2.11
CA SER A 12 7.65 -0.10 1.47
C SER A 12 7.82 1.22 2.24
N PRO A 13 9.06 1.70 2.45
CA PRO A 13 9.31 3.02 3.04
C PRO A 13 8.76 4.19 2.21
N LYS A 14 8.57 3.99 0.90
CA LYS A 14 8.03 4.99 -0.02
C LYS A 14 6.96 4.36 -0.90
N ILE A 15 5.82 5.04 -1.00
CA ILE A 15 4.68 4.61 -1.81
C ILE A 15 4.16 5.84 -2.56
N ALA A 16 3.89 5.68 -3.84
CA ALA A 16 3.15 6.63 -4.64
C ALA A 16 1.74 6.08 -4.90
N LEU A 17 0.73 6.88 -4.57
CA LEU A 17 -0.66 6.67 -4.95
C LEU A 17 -0.99 7.70 -6.03
N VAL A 18 -1.19 7.24 -7.26
CA VAL A 18 -1.55 8.10 -8.39
C VAL A 18 -3.06 8.05 -8.56
N VAL A 19 -3.73 9.18 -8.35
CA VAL A 19 -5.19 9.32 -8.41
C VAL A 19 -5.51 10.48 -9.37
N PRO A 20 -5.76 10.23 -10.66
CA PRO A 20 -5.98 11.28 -11.66
C PRO A 20 -7.36 11.93 -11.58
N GLY A 21 -8.31 11.35 -10.84
CA GLY A 21 -9.65 11.91 -10.60
C GLY A 21 -10.77 11.29 -11.44
N ASP A 22 -10.46 10.32 -12.31
CA ASP A 22 -11.42 9.53 -13.09
C ASP A 22 -11.93 8.27 -12.36
N GLY A 23 -11.57 8.12 -11.08
CA GLY A 23 -11.86 6.95 -10.26
C GLY A 23 -10.82 5.83 -10.35
N SER A 24 -9.86 5.91 -11.27
CA SER A 24 -8.72 5.01 -11.32
C SER A 24 -7.70 5.33 -10.22
N VAL A 25 -6.96 4.31 -9.79
CA VAL A 25 -5.81 4.48 -8.90
C VAL A 25 -4.70 3.56 -9.37
N THR A 26 -3.47 4.08 -9.40
CA THR A 26 -2.27 3.30 -9.67
C THR A 26 -1.32 3.39 -8.48
N ILE A 27 -0.78 2.25 -8.06
CA ILE A 27 0.15 2.13 -6.95
C ILE A 27 1.54 1.82 -7.48
N VAL A 28 2.52 2.55 -6.97
CA VAL A 28 3.93 2.30 -7.24
C VAL A 28 4.72 2.33 -5.93
N ASP A 29 5.36 1.21 -5.62
CA ASP A 29 6.33 1.10 -4.55
C ASP A 29 7.38 0.02 -4.86
N ALA A 30 8.37 -0.14 -3.98
CA ALA A 30 9.43 -1.12 -4.18
C ALA A 30 8.93 -2.57 -4.22
N ILE A 31 7.85 -2.88 -3.51
CA ILE A 31 7.28 -4.24 -3.43
C ILE A 31 6.48 -4.53 -4.70
N THR A 32 5.63 -3.61 -5.15
CA THR A 32 4.91 -3.78 -6.42
C THR A 32 5.89 -3.96 -7.56
N LEU A 33 6.93 -3.11 -7.64
CA LEU A 33 7.95 -3.21 -8.69
C LEU A 33 8.75 -4.52 -8.61
N LEU A 34 9.06 -4.99 -7.41
CA LEU A 34 9.80 -6.25 -7.22
C LEU A 34 9.01 -7.47 -7.73
N PHE A 35 7.71 -7.54 -7.44
CA PHE A 35 6.92 -8.75 -7.73
C PHE A 35 6.15 -8.69 -9.05
N THR A 36 5.74 -7.51 -9.52
CA THR A 36 4.97 -7.37 -10.77
C THR A 36 5.74 -6.71 -11.89
N GLY A 37 6.99 -6.27 -11.64
CA GLY A 37 7.83 -5.56 -12.62
C GLY A 37 7.28 -4.21 -13.07
N SER A 38 6.18 -3.75 -12.48
CA SER A 38 5.37 -2.64 -12.98
C SER A 38 4.52 -2.03 -11.87
N THR A 39 3.73 -1.02 -12.22
CA THR A 39 2.73 -0.45 -11.31
C THR A 39 1.53 -1.37 -11.16
N VAL A 40 0.89 -1.34 -9.99
CA VAL A 40 -0.30 -2.18 -9.72
C VAL A 40 -1.56 -1.33 -9.74
N PRO A 41 -2.65 -1.77 -10.40
CA PRO A 41 -3.93 -1.10 -10.31
C PRO A 41 -4.51 -1.22 -8.89
N GLY A 42 -5.04 -0.11 -8.40
CA GLY A 42 -5.74 -0.01 -7.13
C GLY A 42 -7.25 0.04 -7.30
N ILE A 43 -7.93 -0.22 -6.18
CA ILE A 43 -9.37 -0.01 -6.03
C ILE A 43 -9.54 1.22 -5.14
N LEU A 44 -10.17 2.26 -5.69
CA LEU A 44 -10.62 3.41 -4.93
C LEU A 44 -11.85 3.01 -4.10
N VAL A 45 -11.67 2.90 -2.78
CA VAL A 45 -12.76 2.53 -1.87
C VAL A 45 -13.52 3.77 -1.40
N ARG A 46 -12.80 4.87 -1.22
CA ARG A 46 -13.37 6.15 -0.77
C ARG A 46 -12.47 7.29 -1.20
N ASP A 47 -13.07 8.35 -1.71
CA ASP A 47 -12.41 9.62 -1.90
C ASP A 47 -13.35 10.76 -1.54
N ASP A 48 -13.12 11.42 -0.41
CA ASP A 48 -13.89 12.59 0.01
C ASP A 48 -12.99 13.67 0.60
N ALA A 49 -13.58 14.75 1.12
CA ALA A 49 -12.82 15.87 1.69
C ALA A 49 -11.91 15.46 2.86
N LYS A 50 -12.23 14.39 3.60
CA LYS A 50 -11.50 13.97 4.80
C LYS A 50 -10.49 12.86 4.50
N ARG A 51 -10.87 11.87 3.70
CA ARG A 51 -10.08 10.64 3.51
C ARG A 51 -10.04 10.18 2.06
N LEU A 52 -8.86 9.68 1.68
CA LEU A 52 -8.64 8.82 0.53
C LEU A 52 -8.36 7.40 1.05
N ILE A 53 -9.10 6.39 0.57
CA ILE A 53 -8.91 4.98 0.92
C ILE A 53 -8.72 4.18 -0.37
N VAL A 54 -7.58 3.52 -0.45
CA VAL A 54 -7.17 2.71 -1.61
C VAL A 54 -6.82 1.32 -1.13
N LYS A 55 -7.21 0.31 -1.91
CA LYS A 55 -6.78 -1.09 -1.72
C LYS A 55 -6.06 -1.58 -2.97
N TRP A 56 -5.11 -2.48 -2.80
CA TRP A 56 -4.50 -3.20 -3.91
C TRP A 56 -3.99 -4.57 -3.44
N SER A 57 -3.69 -5.43 -4.39
CA SER A 57 -3.17 -6.77 -4.12
C SER A 57 -1.95 -7.01 -4.99
N VAL A 58 -0.92 -7.62 -4.40
CA VAL A 58 0.25 -8.13 -5.13
C VAL A 58 0.09 -9.64 -5.22
N PRO A 59 0.04 -10.24 -6.43
CA PRO A 59 -0.07 -11.68 -6.60
C PRO A 59 1.28 -12.40 -6.47
N ASP A 60 1.22 -13.71 -6.22
CA ASP A 60 2.34 -14.66 -6.32
C ASP A 60 3.60 -14.24 -5.55
N VAL A 61 3.38 -13.78 -4.31
CA VAL A 61 4.41 -13.16 -3.50
C VAL A 61 5.18 -14.22 -2.73
N ARG A 62 6.51 -14.19 -2.83
CA ARG A 62 7.39 -15.13 -2.13
C ARG A 62 8.27 -14.40 -1.12
N ALA A 63 8.21 -14.84 0.12
CA ALA A 63 9.05 -14.38 1.21
C ALA A 63 10.45 -15.01 1.14
N ASP A 64 11.46 -14.33 1.68
CA ASP A 64 12.84 -14.82 1.73
C ASP A 64 12.99 -16.15 2.48
N ASN A 65 12.09 -16.42 3.44
CA ASN A 65 12.04 -17.68 4.18
C ASN A 65 11.37 -18.83 3.39
N GLY A 66 11.11 -18.63 2.09
CA GLY A 66 10.52 -19.62 1.20
C GLY A 66 8.99 -19.72 1.24
N ARG A 67 8.32 -18.96 2.11
CA ARG A 67 6.84 -18.96 2.18
C ARG A 67 6.25 -18.17 1.01
N SER A 68 5.31 -18.80 0.29
CA SER A 68 4.57 -18.15 -0.79
C SER A 68 3.14 -17.80 -0.39
N PHE A 69 2.61 -16.73 -0.97
CA PHE A 69 1.24 -16.28 -0.81
C PHE A 69 0.65 -15.99 -2.19
N ALA A 70 -0.53 -16.55 -2.47
CA ALA A 70 -1.23 -16.28 -3.74
C ALA A 70 -1.53 -14.78 -3.91
N HIS A 71 -1.92 -14.11 -2.81
CA HIS A 71 -2.13 -12.67 -2.79
C HIS A 71 -1.67 -12.08 -1.45
N PHE A 72 -1.02 -10.93 -1.54
CA PHE A 72 -0.74 -10.05 -0.42
C PHE A 72 -1.52 -8.75 -0.60
N ASP A 73 -2.47 -8.52 0.29
CA ASP A 73 -3.44 -7.43 0.21
C ASP A 73 -2.96 -6.23 1.02
N TYR A 74 -3.20 -5.05 0.48
CA TYR A 74 -2.83 -3.78 1.06
C TYR A 74 -4.04 -2.87 1.17
N ARG A 75 -4.05 -2.03 2.21
CA ARG A 75 -5.03 -0.96 2.39
C ARG A 75 -4.38 0.29 2.94
N ALA A 76 -4.41 1.35 2.15
CA ALA A 76 -4.00 2.69 2.54
C ALA A 76 -5.23 3.51 2.98
N SER A 77 -5.12 4.21 4.10
CA SER A 77 -6.05 5.28 4.49
C SER A 77 -5.27 6.56 4.74
N LEU A 78 -5.44 7.53 3.84
CA LEU A 78 -4.82 8.84 3.91
C LEU A 78 -5.82 9.85 4.48
N ALA A 79 -5.46 10.54 5.56
CA ALA A 79 -6.17 11.72 6.04
C ALA A 79 -5.71 12.94 5.23
N LYS A 80 -6.59 13.51 4.41
CA LYS A 80 -6.24 14.59 3.47
C LYS A 80 -5.79 15.88 4.17
N SER A 81 -6.34 16.16 5.35
CA SER A 81 -6.02 17.37 6.12
C SER A 81 -4.61 17.38 6.70
N THR A 82 -4.05 16.21 7.03
CA THR A 82 -2.76 16.09 7.73
C THR A 82 -1.68 15.38 6.92
N GLY A 83 -2.08 14.72 5.82
CA GLY A 83 -1.21 13.83 5.07
C GLY A 83 -0.93 12.51 5.80
N LEU A 84 -1.51 12.25 6.98
CA LEU A 84 -1.26 11.02 7.72
C LEU A 84 -1.78 9.79 6.94
N LEU A 85 -0.88 8.84 6.68
CA LEU A 85 -1.18 7.58 6.03
C LEU A 85 -1.14 6.45 7.07
N ASP A 86 -2.26 5.75 7.23
CA ASP A 86 -2.29 4.43 7.86
C ASP A 86 -2.27 3.36 6.77
N LEU A 87 -1.25 2.49 6.79
CA LEU A 87 -1.12 1.38 5.85
C LEU A 87 -1.21 0.06 6.60
N THR A 88 -2.04 -0.84 6.10
CA THR A 88 -2.09 -2.24 6.52
C THR A 88 -1.78 -3.15 5.35
N ALA A 89 -1.02 -4.22 5.60
CA ALA A 89 -0.63 -5.17 4.58
C ALA A 89 -0.64 -6.59 5.14
N GLY A 90 -1.08 -7.59 4.39
CA GLY A 90 -1.04 -8.97 4.84
C GLY A 90 -1.57 -9.95 3.81
N PRO A 91 -1.26 -11.25 3.96
CA PRO A 91 -1.85 -12.26 3.09
C PRO A 91 -3.35 -12.37 3.35
N ARG A 92 -4.12 -12.52 2.27
CA ARG A 92 -5.60 -12.51 2.28
C ARG A 92 -6.24 -13.44 3.31
N SER A 93 -5.58 -14.55 3.63
CA SER A 93 -6.06 -15.59 4.54
C SER A 93 -5.62 -15.43 6.00
N SER A 94 -4.92 -14.35 6.38
CA SER A 94 -4.38 -14.20 7.73
C SER A 94 -5.07 -13.11 8.56
N GLU A 95 -5.31 -13.41 9.83
CA GLU A 95 -5.80 -12.45 10.83
C GLU A 95 -4.72 -11.45 11.29
N ARG A 96 -3.45 -11.71 10.95
CA ARG A 96 -2.28 -10.92 11.39
C ARG A 96 -1.64 -10.20 10.21
N GLY A 97 -2.12 -9.00 9.93
CA GLY A 97 -1.48 -8.07 9.00
C GLY A 97 -0.41 -7.21 9.66
N PHE A 98 0.55 -6.75 8.86
CA PHE A 98 1.45 -5.67 9.20
C PHE A 98 0.71 -4.34 9.19
N ARG A 99 1.10 -3.43 10.08
CA ARG A 99 0.60 -2.06 10.11
C ARG A 99 1.76 -1.09 10.24
N SER A 100 1.71 -0.02 9.47
CA SER A 100 2.65 1.09 9.54
C SER A 100 1.93 2.42 9.37
N ARG A 101 2.56 3.49 9.84
CA ARG A 101 2.12 4.86 9.62
C ARG A 101 3.19 5.63 8.87
N GLY A 102 2.74 6.56 8.04
CA GLY A 102 3.60 7.45 7.29
C GLY A 102 2.95 8.81 7.11
N ASN A 103 3.65 9.72 6.45
CA ASN A 103 3.09 10.99 6.03
C ASN A 103 3.27 11.15 4.52
N CYS A 104 2.18 11.38 3.82
CA CYS A 104 2.14 11.65 2.39
C CYS A 104 2.03 13.14 2.16
N ARG A 105 2.75 13.61 1.14
CA ARG A 105 2.61 14.96 0.61
C ARG A 105 2.13 14.86 -0.84
N PRO A 106 1.20 15.73 -1.29
CA PRO A 106 0.89 15.84 -2.70
C PRO A 106 2.18 16.12 -3.47
N ARG A 107 2.42 15.37 -4.55
CA ARG A 107 3.51 15.68 -5.46
C ARG A 107 3.01 16.83 -6.34
N ARG A 108 3.54 18.04 -6.11
CA ARG A 108 3.32 19.17 -7.03
C ARG A 108 4.16 18.89 -8.28
N GLY A 109 3.52 18.98 -9.44
CA GLY A 109 4.19 18.99 -10.74
C GLY A 109 5.00 20.27 -10.92
#